data_AF-G8LVM8-F1
#
_entry.id   AF-G8LVM8-F1
#
_cell.length_a   1.000
_cell.length_b   1.000
_cell.length_c   1.000
_cell.angle_alpha   90.00
_cell.angle_beta   90.00
_cell.angle_gamma   90.00
#
_symmetry.space_group_name_H-M   'P 1'
#
loop_
_entity.id
_entity.type
_entity.pdbx_description
1 polymer ?
#
loop_
_entity_poly.entity_id
_entity_poly.type
_entity_poly.pdbx_seq_one_letter_code
_entity_poly.pdbx_strand_id
1 'polypeptide(L)'
;MQISKVHTGIFLILCVMTLLGTVFSGKVQSNTLGYNYSEDLNTTNFYAVFSLNNGDKLAIGNAPYDANMVSVRFDSKGNVLWKRYFGVYESNSVLTNAKVTENIDESITIMGFFSNNPADIDNTVCVELTLSSDGKLLRTDIISDNSP
;
A
#
# COMPACT_ATOMS: atom_id res chain seq x y z
N MET A 1 -7.14 -47.58 35.33
CA MET A 1 -7.96 -46.42 34.89
C MET A 1 -7.03 -45.39 34.26
N GLN A 2 -6.67 -45.57 32.98
CA GLN A 2 -5.83 -44.64 32.23
C GLN A 2 -6.71 -43.55 31.64
N ILE A 3 -6.94 -42.48 32.39
CA ILE A 3 -7.49 -41.24 31.83
C ILE A 3 -6.37 -40.64 30.99
N SER A 4 -6.53 -40.84 29.69
CA SER A 4 -5.54 -40.69 28.62
C SER A 4 -4.82 -39.33 28.61
N LYS A 5 -3.48 -39.39 28.42
CA LYS A 5 -2.60 -38.27 28.04
C LYS A 5 -3.07 -37.48 26.80
N VAL A 6 -4.06 -38.01 26.09
CA VAL A 6 -4.70 -37.44 24.90
C VAL A 6 -5.50 -36.18 25.24
N HIS A 7 -6.13 -36.12 26.42
CA HIS A 7 -6.94 -34.95 26.81
C HIS A 7 -6.10 -33.72 27.14
N THR A 8 -4.92 -33.91 27.73
CA THR A 8 -3.98 -32.83 28.05
C THR A 8 -3.31 -32.26 26.80
N GLY A 9 -3.03 -33.10 25.80
CA GLY A 9 -2.46 -32.66 24.51
C GLY A 9 -3.44 -31.84 23.67
N ILE A 10 -4.72 -32.24 23.62
CA ILE A 10 -5.76 -31.54 22.86
C ILE A 10 -6.05 -30.15 23.43
N PHE A 11 -6.06 -30.00 24.76
CA PHE A 11 -6.24 -28.70 25.41
C PHE A 11 -5.09 -27.73 25.14
N LEU A 12 -3.84 -28.23 25.10
CA LEU A 12 -2.67 -27.40 24.85
C LEU A 12 -2.64 -26.90 23.40
N ILE A 13 -3.07 -27.74 22.44
CA ILE A 13 -3.20 -27.36 21.03
C ILE A 13 -4.30 -26.30 20.83
N LEU A 14 -5.44 -26.44 21.51
CA LEU A 14 -6.52 -25.45 21.45
C LEU A 14 -6.11 -24.09 22.02
N CYS A 15 -5.35 -24.05 23.12
CA CYS A 15 -4.82 -22.80 23.68
C CYS A 15 -3.84 -22.09 22.74
N VAL A 16 -2.96 -22.83 22.06
CA VAL A 16 -2.02 -22.25 21.08
C VAL A 16 -2.78 -21.67 19.88
N MET A 17 -3.83 -22.35 19.40
CA MET A 17 -4.66 -21.86 18.30
C MET A 17 -5.45 -20.59 18.67
N THR A 18 -5.93 -20.47 19.91
CA THR A 18 -6.59 -19.24 20.37
C THR A 18 -5.61 -18.09 20.59
N LEU A 19 -4.37 -18.35 21.03
CA LEU A 19 -3.34 -17.32 21.17
C LEU A 19 -2.84 -16.82 19.81
N LEU A 20 -2.76 -17.69 18.80
CA LEU A 20 -2.48 -17.28 17.41
C LEU A 20 -3.65 -16.51 16.77
N GLY A 21 -4.88 -16.70 17.26
CA GLY A 21 -6.08 -16.03 16.75
C GLY A 21 -6.28 -14.59 17.24
N THR A 22 -5.67 -14.19 18.36
CA THR A 22 -5.89 -12.86 18.97
C THR A 22 -4.80 -11.83 18.68
N VAL A 23 -3.83 -12.13 17.82
CA VAL A 23 -2.74 -11.19 17.45
C VAL A 23 -3.08 -10.29 16.26
N PHE A 24 -4.25 -10.44 15.63
CA PHE A 24 -4.68 -9.58 14.51
C PHE A 24 -5.76 -8.56 14.91
N SER A 25 -5.50 -7.80 15.98
CA SER A 25 -6.23 -6.55 16.25
C SER A 25 -5.44 -5.38 15.67
N GLY A 26 -5.66 -5.18 14.37
CA GLY A 26 -4.97 -4.20 13.53
C GLY A 26 -5.00 -4.69 12.09
N LYS A 27 -6.20 -4.75 11.48
CA LYS A 27 -6.39 -5.24 10.12
C LYS A 27 -5.84 -4.22 9.12
N VAL A 28 -4.53 -4.25 8.92
CA VAL A 28 -3.95 -3.85 7.63
C VAL A 28 -4.04 -5.09 6.78
N GLN A 29 -5.07 -5.18 5.95
CA GLN A 29 -5.03 -6.10 4.82
C GLN A 29 -3.98 -5.53 3.86
N SER A 30 -2.75 -6.03 3.93
CA SER A 30 -1.80 -5.99 2.80
C SER A 30 -2.33 -6.92 1.70
N ASN A 31 -3.51 -6.58 1.18
CA ASN A 31 -4.04 -7.17 -0.03
C ASN A 31 -3.57 -6.26 -1.15
N THR A 32 -2.32 -6.45 -1.59
CA THR A 32 -1.87 -5.88 -2.86
C THR A 32 -2.68 -6.54 -3.97
N LEU A 33 -3.86 -6.01 -4.26
CA LEU A 33 -4.58 -6.32 -5.47
C LEU A 33 -4.02 -5.39 -6.54
N GLY A 34 -3.19 -5.95 -7.43
CA GLY A 34 -2.91 -5.27 -8.69
C GLY A 34 -4.22 -5.18 -9.45
N TYR A 35 -4.83 -4.00 -9.48
CA TYR A 35 -6.06 -3.82 -10.22
C TYR A 35 -5.75 -3.61 -11.69
N ASN A 36 -6.38 -4.41 -12.55
CA ASN A 36 -6.36 -4.23 -13.99
C ASN A 36 -7.46 -3.22 -14.39
N TYR A 37 -7.28 -1.95 -14.04
CA TYR A 37 -8.14 -0.89 -14.54
C TYR A 37 -7.60 -0.34 -15.86
N SER A 38 -8.45 -0.25 -16.87
CA SER A 38 -8.15 0.42 -18.15
C SER A 38 -8.82 1.79 -18.19
N GLU A 39 -8.61 2.63 -17.18
CA GLU A 39 -9.09 4.01 -17.28
C GLU A 39 -8.19 4.82 -18.21
N ASP A 40 -8.81 5.68 -19.01
CA ASP A 40 -8.10 6.68 -19.77
C ASP A 40 -7.31 7.59 -18.81
N LEU A 41 -6.10 7.98 -19.21
CA LEU A 41 -5.32 8.97 -18.48
C LEU A 41 -6.05 10.31 -18.40
N ASN A 42 -6.88 10.63 -19.39
CA ASN A 42 -7.65 11.87 -19.43
C ASN A 42 -8.71 11.98 -18.32
N THR A 43 -9.14 10.87 -17.74
CA THR A 43 -10.12 10.84 -16.65
C THR A 43 -9.49 10.58 -15.28
N THR A 44 -8.17 10.36 -15.25
CA THR A 44 -7.43 10.07 -14.02
C THR A 44 -7.11 11.38 -13.29
N ASN A 45 -7.48 11.49 -12.01
CA ASN A 45 -7.21 12.68 -11.21
C ASN A 45 -5.79 12.63 -10.61
N PHE A 46 -4.82 13.14 -11.36
CA PHE A 46 -3.44 13.33 -10.89
C PHE A 46 -3.32 14.61 -10.06
N TYR A 47 -2.70 14.50 -8.88
CA TYR A 47 -2.47 15.65 -8.00
C TYR A 47 -0.99 15.97 -7.78
N ALA A 48 -0.07 15.07 -8.20
CA ALA A 48 1.37 15.31 -8.09
C ALA A 48 2.13 14.72 -9.28
N VAL A 49 3.20 15.42 -9.69
CA VAL A 49 4.13 14.96 -10.73
C VAL A 49 5.57 15.21 -10.26
N PHE A 50 6.41 14.19 -10.37
CA PHE A 50 7.81 14.21 -9.95
C PHE A 50 8.72 13.93 -11.14
N SER A 51 9.86 14.60 -11.19
CA SER A 51 10.92 14.25 -12.15
C SER A 51 11.81 13.17 -11.55
N LEU A 52 12.16 12.16 -12.36
CA LEU A 52 13.15 11.14 -12.03
C LEU A 52 14.53 11.54 -12.56
N ASN A 53 15.59 10.89 -12.08
CA ASN A 53 16.98 11.24 -12.38
C ASN A 53 17.31 11.11 -13.87
N ASN A 54 16.67 10.19 -14.58
CA ASN A 54 16.85 9.97 -16.01
C ASN A 54 16.02 10.94 -16.90
N GLY A 55 15.28 11.88 -16.30
CA GLY A 55 14.42 12.83 -17.01
C GLY A 55 12.99 12.33 -17.26
N ASP A 56 12.67 11.08 -16.88
CA ASP A 56 11.30 10.57 -16.86
C ASP A 56 10.45 11.33 -15.84
N LYS A 57 9.13 11.15 -15.94
CA LYS A 57 8.16 11.73 -15.01
C LYS A 57 7.36 10.64 -14.34
N LEU A 58 7.10 10.80 -13.04
CA LEU A 58 6.17 9.98 -12.28
C LEU A 58 4.98 10.83 -11.86
N ALA A 59 3.79 10.51 -12.37
CA ALA A 59 2.54 11.12 -11.94
C ALA A 59 1.86 10.23 -10.90
N ILE A 60 1.37 10.85 -9.83
CA ILE A 60 0.61 10.20 -8.77
C ILE A 60 -0.78 10.84 -8.71
N GLY A 61 -1.78 9.97 -8.63
CA GLY A 61 -3.18 10.36 -8.57
C GLY A 61 -3.99 9.47 -7.66
N ASN A 62 -5.25 9.84 -7.52
CA ASN A 62 -6.22 9.02 -6.81
C ASN A 62 -6.87 8.05 -7.80
N ALA A 63 -7.01 6.81 -7.37
CA ALA A 63 -7.75 5.81 -8.11
C ALA A 63 -9.18 5.70 -7.55
N PRO A 64 -10.15 5.25 -8.36
CA PRO A 64 -11.50 5.00 -7.88
C PRO A 64 -11.64 3.63 -7.19
N TYR A 65 -12.74 3.49 -6.46
CA TYR A 65 -13.17 2.24 -5.81
C TYR A 65 -12.17 1.73 -4.76
N ASP A 66 -11.86 0.44 -4.80
CA ASP A 66 -10.96 -0.22 -3.84
C ASP A 66 -9.46 0.00 -4.16
N ALA A 67 -9.14 0.70 -5.24
CA ALA A 67 -7.79 1.22 -5.46
C ALA A 67 -7.70 2.62 -4.83
N ASN A 68 -6.72 2.82 -3.97
CA ASN A 68 -6.55 4.09 -3.24
C ASN A 68 -5.72 5.10 -4.04
N MET A 69 -4.82 4.60 -4.89
CA MET A 69 -3.93 5.44 -5.69
C MET A 69 -3.61 4.82 -7.05
N VAL A 70 -3.22 5.69 -7.97
CA VAL A 70 -2.67 5.34 -9.28
C VAL A 70 -1.32 6.04 -9.46
N SER A 71 -0.37 5.32 -10.04
CA SER A 71 0.95 5.82 -10.39
C SER A 71 1.22 5.54 -11.87
N VAL A 72 1.75 6.54 -12.57
CA VAL A 72 2.07 6.45 -14.00
C VAL A 72 3.44 7.01 -14.25
N ARG A 73 4.31 6.21 -14.87
CA ARG A 73 5.61 6.66 -15.35
C ARG A 73 5.52 7.01 -16.82
N PHE A 74 6.05 8.18 -17.16
CA PHE A 74 6.21 8.64 -18.52
C PHE A 74 7.69 8.76 -18.85
N ASP A 75 8.05 8.48 -20.09
CA ASP A 75 9.37 8.83 -20.58
C ASP A 75 9.54 10.36 -20.65
N SER A 76 10.77 10.81 -20.87
CA SER A 76 11.10 12.25 -21.04
C SER A 76 10.34 12.96 -22.18
N LYS A 77 9.69 12.24 -23.10
CA LYS A 77 8.88 12.76 -24.20
C LYS A 77 7.38 12.79 -23.87
N GLY A 78 6.96 12.23 -22.74
CA GLY A 78 5.58 12.14 -22.31
C GLY A 78 4.85 10.86 -22.75
N ASN A 79 5.55 9.84 -23.27
CA ASN A 79 4.95 8.55 -23.56
C ASN A 79 4.82 7.71 -22.29
N VAL A 80 3.73 6.97 -22.15
CA VAL A 80 3.50 6.10 -20.98
C VAL A 80 4.43 4.89 -21.05
N LEU A 81 5.26 4.71 -20.02
CA LEU A 81 6.05 3.50 -19.82
C LEU A 81 5.24 2.44 -19.05
N TRP A 82 4.55 2.86 -18.00
CA TRP A 82 3.63 2.00 -17.25
C TRP A 82 2.59 2.80 -16.46
N LYS A 83 1.47 2.14 -16.16
CA LYS A 83 0.39 2.60 -15.26
C LYS A 83 0.08 1.50 -14.25
N ARG A 84 -0.05 1.86 -12.98
CA ARG A 84 -0.24 0.94 -11.86
C ARG A 84 -1.24 1.50 -10.87
N TYR A 85 -2.04 0.61 -10.29
CA TYR A 85 -3.06 0.93 -9.30
C TYR A 85 -2.73 0.18 -8.02
N PHE A 86 -2.84 0.86 -6.88
CA PHE A 86 -2.54 0.28 -5.58
C PHE A 86 -3.70 0.51 -4.61
N GLY A 87 -4.20 -0.58 -4.03
CA GLY A 87 -5.01 -0.57 -2.82
C GLY A 87 -4.10 -1.01 -1.67
N VAL A 88 -3.93 -0.13 -0.69
CA VAL A 88 -2.94 -0.28 0.38
C VAL A 88 -3.59 -0.15 1.75
N TYR A 89 -4.60 0.71 1.86
CA TYR A 89 -5.34 0.97 3.10
C TYR A 89 -6.83 0.70 2.88
N GLU A 90 -7.69 1.14 3.81
CA GLU A 90 -9.14 0.99 3.71
C GLU A 90 -9.69 1.41 2.34
N SER A 91 -10.74 0.72 1.88
CA SER A 91 -11.47 1.10 0.67
C SER A 91 -11.89 2.57 0.73
N ASN A 92 -11.78 3.27 -0.40
CA ASN A 92 -12.06 4.72 -0.54
C ASN A 92 -11.08 5.67 0.17
N SER A 93 -10.01 5.17 0.81
CA SER A 93 -8.92 6.07 1.20
C SER A 93 -8.16 6.58 -0.02
N VAL A 94 -7.61 7.79 0.10
CA VAL A 94 -6.82 8.45 -0.93
C VAL A 94 -5.43 8.77 -0.41
N LEU A 95 -4.42 8.68 -1.28
CA LEU A 95 -3.07 9.09 -0.93
C LEU A 95 -2.99 10.63 -1.03
N THR A 96 -2.39 11.25 -0.02
CA THR A 96 -2.17 12.70 0.03
C THR A 96 -0.73 13.01 0.40
N ASN A 97 -0.27 14.22 0.08
CA ASN A 97 1.07 14.72 0.40
C ASN A 97 2.20 13.80 -0.07
N ALA A 98 2.06 13.22 -1.25
CA ALA A 98 3.04 12.30 -1.80
C ALA A 98 4.45 12.94 -1.86
N LYS A 99 5.46 12.16 -1.50
CA LYS A 99 6.88 12.42 -1.68
C LYS A 99 7.48 11.23 -2.41
N VAL A 100 8.42 11.50 -3.30
CA VAL A 100 9.03 10.48 -4.14
C VAL A 100 10.54 10.56 -4.01
N THR A 101 11.17 9.39 -3.92
CA THR A 101 12.63 9.22 -3.95
C THR A 101 12.96 8.08 -4.89
N GLU A 102 13.84 8.32 -5.85
CA GLU A 102 14.41 7.27 -6.70
C GLU A 102 15.68 6.75 -6.05
N ASN A 103 15.75 5.44 -5.88
CA ASN A 103 16.85 4.75 -5.24
C ASN A 103 17.94 4.40 -6.27
N ILE A 104 19.12 4.02 -5.79
CA ILE A 104 20.28 3.67 -6.64
C ILE A 104 20.00 2.47 -7.55
N ASP A 105 19.13 1.55 -7.12
CA ASP A 105 18.71 0.37 -7.88
C ASP A 105 17.53 0.65 -8.84
N GLU A 106 17.22 1.93 -9.10
CA GLU A 106 16.11 2.41 -9.91
C GLU A 106 14.71 2.06 -9.36
N SER A 107 14.64 1.50 -8.16
CA SER A 107 13.38 1.41 -7.43
C SER A 107 12.92 2.80 -7.01
N ILE A 108 11.61 2.96 -6.84
CA ILE A 108 10.99 4.24 -6.53
C ILE A 108 10.25 4.09 -5.21
N THR A 109 10.64 4.87 -4.22
CA THR A 109 9.94 4.99 -2.94
C THR A 109 8.95 6.15 -3.00
N ILE A 110 7.69 5.88 -2.69
CA ILE A 110 6.60 6.84 -2.56
C ILE A 110 6.17 6.85 -1.10
N MET A 111 6.25 8.00 -0.45
CA MET A 111 5.75 8.20 0.91
C MET A 111 4.58 9.17 0.91
N GLY A 112 3.59 8.97 1.76
CA GLY A 112 2.46 9.88 1.90
C GLY A 112 1.49 9.44 2.97
N PHE A 113 0.30 10.05 3.00
CA PHE A 113 -0.74 9.71 3.97
C PHE A 113 -1.96 9.16 3.26
N PHE A 114 -2.41 7.96 3.65
CA PHE A 114 -3.75 7.49 3.31
C PHE A 114 -4.75 8.05 4.31
N SER A 115 -5.86 8.57 3.78
CA SER A 115 -6.98 9.06 4.59
C SER A 115 -8.29 8.72 3.90
N ASN A 116 -9.28 8.23 4.66
CA ASN A 116 -10.65 8.04 4.17
C ASN A 116 -11.49 9.32 4.26
N ASN A 117 -11.03 10.30 5.03
CA ASN A 117 -11.60 11.64 5.15
C ASN A 117 -10.44 12.64 5.24
N PRO A 118 -10.04 13.28 4.13
CA PRO A 118 -8.89 14.19 4.12
C PRO A 118 -9.00 15.38 5.10
N ALA A 119 -10.19 15.67 5.63
CA ALA A 119 -10.42 16.68 6.65
C ALA A 119 -10.23 16.19 8.10
N ASP A 120 -10.10 14.88 8.29
CA ASP A 120 -9.93 14.22 9.59
C ASP A 120 -8.51 13.63 9.69
N ILE A 121 -7.66 14.32 10.45
CA ILE A 121 -6.25 13.96 10.61
C ILE A 121 -6.07 12.73 11.52
N ASP A 122 -7.03 12.44 12.40
CA ASP A 122 -6.93 11.35 13.38
C ASP A 122 -7.13 9.98 12.72
N ASN A 123 -7.62 9.96 11.48
CA ASN A 123 -7.75 8.76 10.66
C ASN A 123 -6.83 8.78 9.43
N THR A 124 -5.62 9.31 9.60
CA THR A 124 -4.57 9.28 8.59
C THR A 124 -3.50 8.26 8.96
N VAL A 125 -3.01 7.53 7.96
CA VAL A 125 -1.89 6.59 8.14
C VAL A 125 -0.77 6.99 7.20
N CYS A 126 0.42 7.24 7.77
CA CYS A 126 1.61 7.44 6.97
C CYS A 126 2.07 6.10 6.39
N VAL A 127 2.34 6.09 5.09
CA VAL A 127 2.77 4.90 4.37
C VAL A 127 4.02 5.17 3.54
N GLU A 128 4.82 4.14 3.39
CA GLU A 128 5.91 4.05 2.43
C GLU A 128 5.64 2.89 1.46
N LEU A 129 5.75 3.16 0.17
CA LEU A 129 5.58 2.20 -0.91
C LEU A 129 6.85 2.17 -1.73
N THR A 130 7.49 1.01 -1.86
CA THR A 130 8.63 0.83 -2.76
C THR A 130 8.17 0.08 -4.00
N LEU A 131 8.37 0.70 -5.16
CA LEU A 131 8.07 0.15 -6.48
C LEU A 131 9.38 -0.23 -7.18
N SER A 132 9.40 -1.29 -7.97
CA SER A 132 10.49 -1.53 -8.93
C SER A 132 10.42 -0.51 -10.07
N SER A 133 11.48 -0.46 -10.88
CA SER A 133 11.58 0.46 -12.03
C SER A 133 10.46 0.29 -13.06
N ASP A 134 9.88 -0.92 -13.18
CA ASP A 134 8.70 -1.26 -14.00
C ASP A 134 7.34 -1.06 -13.30
N GLY A 135 7.36 -0.45 -12.10
CA GLY A 135 6.18 -0.06 -11.33
C GLY A 135 5.52 -1.18 -10.53
N LYS A 136 6.10 -2.39 -10.46
CA LYS A 136 5.57 -3.43 -9.58
C LYS A 136 5.82 -3.04 -8.11
N LEU A 137 4.82 -3.22 -7.25
CA LEU A 137 4.98 -3.02 -5.82
C LEU A 137 5.92 -4.09 -5.25
N LEU A 138 6.99 -3.65 -4.59
CA LEU A 138 7.97 -4.49 -3.92
C LEU A 138 7.69 -4.57 -2.42
N ARG A 139 7.35 -3.42 -1.81
CA ARG A 139 7.17 -3.30 -0.36
C ARG A 139 6.15 -2.22 -0.01
N THR A 140 5.46 -2.44 1.10
CA THR A 140 4.60 -1.47 1.78
C THR A 140 4.95 -1.48 3.26
N ASP A 141 5.17 -0.30 3.82
CA ASP A 141 5.33 -0.09 5.25
C ASP A 141 4.35 0.96 5.74
N ILE A 142 3.77 0.73 6.92
CA ILE A 142 3.00 1.73 7.65
C ILE A 142 3.93 2.33 8.70
N ILE A 143 4.04 3.66 8.68
CA ILE A 143 4.89 4.42 9.58
C ILE A 143 3.99 4.99 10.68
N SER A 144 4.15 4.47 11.89
CA SER A 144 3.51 4.97 13.11
C SER A 144 4.56 5.40 14.12
N ASP A 145 4.25 6.44 14.89
CA ASP A 145 4.90 6.67 16.18
C ASP A 145 4.35 5.61 17.12
N ASN A 146 5.04 4.48 17.27
CA ASN A 146 4.61 3.46 18.23
C ASN A 146 4.64 4.08 19.65
N SER A 147 3.53 4.66 20.09
CA SER A 147 3.30 4.93 21.50
C SER A 147 2.81 3.60 22.11
N PRO A 148 3.56 3.00 23.05
CA PRO A 148 3.17 1.76 23.70
C PRO A 148 1.84 1.87 24.46
#